data_AF-A0A9P5SVZ6-F1
#
_entry.id   AF-A0A9P5SVZ6-F1
#
_cell.length_a   1.000
_cell.length_b   1.000
_cell.length_c   1.000
_cell.angle_alpha   90.00
_cell.angle_beta   90.00
_cell.angle_gamma   90.00
#
_symmetry.space_group_name_H-M   'P 1'
#
loop_
_entity.id
_entity.type
_entity.pdbx_description
1 polymer ?
#
loop_
_entity_poly.entity_id
_entity_poly.type
_entity_poly.pdbx_seq_one_letter_code
_entity_poly.pdbx_strand_id
1 'polypeptide(L)'
;MSSIEKILIRGIRSFEADAGDAATISFYSPLTLITGHNGSGKTTIIECLKYATTGELPPGSKGGAFVNDPKVGYNFCFETAAHV
;
A
#
# COMPACT_ATOMS: atom_id res chain seq x y z
N MET A 1 -20.69 7.78 7.20
CA MET A 1 -20.33 7.75 5.76
C MET A 1 -18.95 7.14 5.76
N SER A 2 -18.81 5.94 5.20
CA SER A 2 -17.57 5.19 5.36
C SER A 2 -16.40 5.91 4.67
N SER A 3 -15.28 6.04 5.37
CA SER A 3 -14.06 6.67 4.87
C SER A 3 -12.83 5.85 5.21
N ILE A 4 -11.83 5.89 4.33
CA ILE A 4 -10.50 5.33 4.59
C ILE A 4 -9.72 6.41 5.34
N GLU A 5 -9.20 6.10 6.53
CA GLU A 5 -8.41 7.07 7.31
C GLU A 5 -6.91 6.88 7.10
N LYS A 6 -6.44 5.64 7.09
CA LYS A 6 -5.03 5.30 7.00
C LYS A 6 -4.81 4.00 6.24
N ILE A 7 -3.64 3.89 5.63
CA ILE A 7 -3.08 2.64 5.11
C ILE A 7 -1.63 2.52 5.56
N LEU A 8 -1.28 1.34 6.09
CA LEU A 8 0.09 0.91 6.31
C LEU A 8 0.56 0.09 5.11
N ILE A 9 1.72 0.42 4.54
CA ILE A 9 2.35 -0.31 3.43
C ILE A 9 3.73 -0.75 3.87
N ARG A 10 4.02 -2.05 3.71
CA ARG A 10 5.30 -2.67 4.08
C ARG A 10 5.63 -3.79 3.10
N GLY A 11 6.86 -3.86 2.63
CA GLY A 11 7.36 -4.94 1.77
C GLY A 11 6.74 -5.02 0.36
N ILE A 12 6.08 -3.96 -0.10
CA ILE A 12 5.46 -3.91 -1.43
C ILE A 12 6.30 -3.05 -2.37
N ARG A 13 6.75 -3.62 -3.49
CA ARG A 13 7.62 -2.93 -4.47
C ARG A 13 8.76 -2.15 -3.80
N SER A 14 8.77 -0.82 -3.92
CA SER A 14 9.79 0.06 -3.35
C SER A 14 9.64 0.32 -1.84
N PHE A 15 8.59 -0.17 -1.20
CA PHE A 15 8.43 -0.08 0.25
C PHE A 15 9.18 -1.23 0.92
N GLU A 16 10.10 -0.89 1.81
CA GLU A 16 10.93 -1.86 2.50
C GLU A 16 10.13 -2.73 3.46
N ALA A 17 10.69 -3.89 3.78
CA ALA A 17 10.03 -4.89 4.60
C ALA A 17 10.42 -4.79 6.08
N ASP A 18 11.32 -3.90 6.47
CA ASP A 18 11.73 -3.74 7.86
C ASP A 18 10.72 -2.91 8.65
N ALA A 19 10.54 -3.25 9.94
CA ALA A 19 9.50 -2.64 10.78
C ALA A 19 9.75 -1.15 11.05
N GLY A 20 10.99 -0.67 10.90
CA GLY A 20 11.34 0.75 11.01
C GLY A 20 10.93 1.57 9.79
N ASP A 21 10.68 0.93 8.64
CA ASP A 21 10.54 1.57 7.34
C ASP A 21 9.13 1.36 6.72
N ALA A 22 8.17 0.92 7.52
CA ALA A 22 6.78 0.81 7.09
C ALA A 22 6.20 2.21 6.81
N ALA A 23 5.65 2.40 5.62
CA ALA A 23 5.07 3.68 5.22
C ALA A 23 3.60 3.73 5.66
N THR A 24 3.28 4.69 6.54
CA THR A 24 1.90 5.01 6.90
C THR A 24 1.42 6.23 6.12
N ILE A 25 0.34 6.07 5.35
CA ILE A 25 -0.30 7.17 4.63
C ILE A 25 -1.64 7.47 5.30
N SER A 26 -1.84 8.74 5.67
CA SER A 26 -3.13 9.24 6.18
C SER A 26 -3.91 9.91 5.06
N PHE A 27 -5.21 9.63 4.98
CA PHE A 27 -6.12 10.23 4.01
C PHE A 27 -6.95 11.31 4.70
N TYR A 28 -7.09 12.43 4.00
CA TYR A 28 -7.80 13.62 4.43
C TYR A 28 -8.99 13.89 3.50
N SER A 29 -10.08 14.36 4.11
CA SER A 29 -11.28 14.84 3.41
C SER A 29 -11.24 16.36 3.26
N PRO A 30 -11.66 16.93 2.11
CA PRO A 30 -12.25 16.25 0.96
C PRO A 30 -11.21 15.72 -0.06
N LEU A 31 -9.93 16.05 0.10
CA LEU A 31 -8.89 15.75 -0.87
C LEU A 31 -7.57 15.39 -0.20
N THR A 32 -6.94 14.32 -0.68
CA THR A 32 -5.55 13.95 -0.37
C THR A 32 -4.72 14.03 -1.64
N LEU A 33 -3.63 14.81 -1.60
CA LEU A 33 -2.72 14.96 -2.74
C LEU A 33 -1.47 14.11 -2.54
N ILE A 34 -1.24 13.15 -3.43
CA ILE A 34 -0.03 12.30 -3.44
C ILE A 34 0.91 12.83 -4.52
N THR A 35 2.06 13.37 -4.11
CA THR A 35 3.09 13.95 -4.99
C THR A 35 4.46 13.34 -4.73
N GLY A 36 5.39 13.48 -5.68
CA GLY A 36 6.75 12.94 -5.59
C GLY A 36 7.37 12.68 -6.97
N HIS A 37 8.67 12.41 -7.01
CA HIS A 37 9.40 12.13 -8.24
C HIS A 37 8.95 10.82 -8.93
N ASN A 38 9.36 10.62 -10.18
CA ASN A 38 9.12 9.34 -10.87
C ASN A 38 9.81 8.20 -10.13
N GLY A 39 9.12 7.07 -9.96
CA GLY A 39 9.61 5.93 -9.18
C GLY A 39 9.42 6.04 -7.66
N SER A 40 8.84 7.13 -7.13
CA SER A 40 8.64 7.30 -5.67
C SER A 40 7.51 6.45 -5.05
N GLY A 41 6.94 5.49 -5.79
CA GLY A 41 5.87 4.62 -5.26
C GLY A 41 4.45 5.17 -5.25
N LYS A 42 4.16 6.31 -5.90
CA LYS A 42 2.78 6.89 -5.95
C LYS A 42 1.73 5.90 -6.46
N THR A 43 2.02 5.27 -7.60
CA THR A 43 1.12 4.24 -8.19
C THR A 43 0.97 3.06 -7.26
N THR A 44 2.05 2.64 -6.60
CA THR A 44 2.05 1.56 -5.61
C THR A 44 1.07 1.82 -4.47
N ILE A 45 0.96 3.06 -3.97
CA ILE A 45 -0.02 3.42 -2.93
C ILE A 45 -1.45 3.15 -3.41
N ILE A 46 -1.77 3.52 -4.65
CA ILE A 46 -3.10 3.28 -5.24
C ILE A 46 -3.35 1.78 -5.48
N GLU A 47 -2.34 1.05 -5.93
CA GLU A 47 -2.41 -0.41 -6.09
C GLU A 47 -2.65 -1.11 -4.74
N CYS A 48 -1.98 -0.68 -3.67
CA CYS A 48 -2.18 -1.16 -2.32
C CYS A 48 -3.60 -0.91 -1.82
N LEU A 49 -4.16 0.29 -2.08
CA LEU A 49 -5.55 0.59 -1.75
C LEU A 49 -6.53 -0.33 -2.49
N LYS A 50 -6.31 -0.55 -3.78
CA LYS A 50 -7.12 -1.49 -4.57
C LYS A 50 -7.02 -2.89 -3.98
N TYR A 51 -5.81 -3.38 -3.72
CA TYR A 51 -5.60 -4.72 -3.17
C TYR A 51 -6.25 -4.87 -1.79
N ALA A 52 -6.11 -3.89 -0.88
CA ALA A 52 -6.70 -3.92 0.45
C ALA A 52 -8.23 -3.96 0.43
N THR A 53 -8.86 -3.34 -0.57
CA THR A 53 -10.33 -3.25 -0.67
C THR A 53 -10.97 -4.33 -1.53
N THR A 54 -10.21 -4.97 -2.43
CA THR A 54 -10.76 -5.93 -3.41
C THR A 54 -10.09 -7.30 -3.40
N GLY A 55 -8.89 -7.41 -2.82
CA GLY A 55 -8.04 -8.60 -2.92
C GLY A 55 -7.38 -8.80 -4.30
N GLU A 56 -7.62 -7.93 -5.27
CA GLU A 56 -7.05 -8.04 -6.61
C GLU A 56 -5.62 -7.51 -6.69
N LEU A 57 -4.71 -8.31 -7.26
CA LEU A 57 -3.34 -7.89 -7.54
C LEU A 57 -3.28 -6.90 -8.73
N PRO A 58 -2.26 -6.02 -8.76
CA PRO A 58 -2.07 -5.13 -9.89
C PRO A 58 -1.73 -5.87 -11.19
N PRO A 59 -2.01 -5.26 -12.36
CA PRO A 59 -1.65 -5.83 -13.65
C PRO A 59 -0.12 -5.94 -13.76
N GLY A 60 0.36 -7.04 -14.34
CA GLY A 60 1.80 -7.29 -14.48
C GLY A 60 2.47 -7.86 -13.23
N SER A 61 1.73 -8.11 -12.15
CA SER A 61 2.25 -8.76 -10.93
C SER A 61 2.28 -10.29 -10.99
N LYS A 62 2.10 -10.89 -12.17
CA LYS A 62 2.19 -12.34 -12.37
C LYS A 62 3.60 -12.80 -11.97
N GLY A 63 3.70 -13.77 -11.07
CA GLY A 63 4.98 -14.32 -10.60
C GLY A 63 5.58 -13.65 -9.35
N GLY A 64 4.80 -12.89 -8.57
CA GLY A 64 5.24 -12.38 -7.26
C GLY A 64 5.90 -10.99 -7.29
N ALA A 65 5.92 -10.31 -8.43
CA ALA A 65 6.57 -9.00 -8.63
C ALA A 65 5.90 -7.82 -7.87
N PHE A 66 4.81 -8.07 -7.13
CA PHE A 66 4.20 -7.08 -6.24
C PHE A 66 4.92 -7.00 -4.88
N VAL A 67 5.47 -8.13 -4.44
CA VAL A 67 6.17 -8.30 -3.16
C VAL A 67 7.66 -8.05 -3.36
N ASN A 68 8.25 -7.22 -2.50
CA ASN A 68 9.66 -6.84 -2.57
C ASN A 68 10.60 -7.98 -2.11
N ASP A 69 10.23 -8.73 -1.06
CA ASP A 69 11.01 -9.89 -0.60
C ASP A 69 10.11 -11.11 -0.32
N PRO A 70 10.26 -12.23 -1.07
CA PRO A 70 9.51 -13.46 -0.84
C PRO A 70 9.84 -14.16 0.50
N LYS A 71 10.96 -13.81 1.17
CA LYS A 71 11.28 -14.30 2.53
C LYS A 71 10.41 -13.65 3.59
N VAL A 72 9.82 -12.49 3.29
CA VAL A 72 8.77 -11.85 4.10
C VAL A 72 7.46 -12.54 3.75
N GLY A 73 7.44 -13.85 3.96
CA GLY A 73 6.27 -14.68 3.73
C GLY A 73 5.09 -14.13 4.53
N TYR A 74 3.97 -13.90 3.83
CA TYR A 74 2.62 -13.75 4.39
C TYR A 74 2.36 -12.59 5.37
N ASN A 75 3.36 -11.76 5.71
CA ASN A 75 3.22 -10.62 6.63
C ASN A 75 3.19 -9.27 5.90
N PHE A 76 2.49 -9.18 4.77
CA PHE A 76 2.07 -7.89 4.21
C PHE A 76 0.91 -7.38 5.05
N CYS A 77 1.21 -6.53 6.03
CA CYS A 77 0.19 -5.92 6.87
C CYS A 77 -0.43 -4.73 6.14
N PHE A 78 -1.67 -4.89 5.67
CA PHE A 78 -2.55 -3.78 5.35
C PHE A 78 -3.49 -3.58 6.53
N GLU A 79 -3.14 -2.65 7.43
CA GLU A 79 -4.08 -2.19 8.44
C GLU A 79 -4.79 -0.94 7.89
N THR A 80 -6.03 -1.12 7.43
CA THR A 80 -6.91 -0.02 7.07
C THR A 80 -7.83 0.27 8.25
N ALA A 81 -7.65 1.43 8.88
CA ALA A 81 -8.66 1.96 9.79
C ALA A 81 -9.79 2.58 8.93
N ALA A 82 -10.95 1.94 8.96
CA ALA A 82 -12.17 2.47 8.38
C ALA A 82 -13.20 2.65 9.50
N HIS A 83 -13.70 3.89 9.67
CA HIS A 83 -14.86 4.17 10.51
C HIS A 83 -16.13 4.07 9.65
N VAL A 84 -17.13 3.30 10.10
CA VAL A 84 -18.45 3.14 9.46
C VAL A 84 -19.37 4.29 9.84
#